data_AF-A0A8H8TX96-F1
#
_entry.id   AF-A0A8H8TX96-F1
#
_cell.length_a   1.000
_cell.length_b   1.000
_cell.length_c   1.000
_cell.angle_alpha   90.00
_cell.angle_beta   90.00
_cell.angle_gamma   90.00
#
_symmetry.space_group_name_H-M   'P 1'
#
loop_
_entity.id
_entity.type
_entity.pdbx_description
1 polymer ?
#
loop_
_entity_poly.entity_id
_entity_poly.type
_entity_poly.pdbx_seq_one_letter_code
_entity_poly.pdbx_strand_id
1 'polypeptide(L)'
;MWESFRDIRYLLPDGLFTEELFKISLIQLFSALDYLHTECKLVHTDIKADNLLSQIEDESILDAFTEAEMSHPFPRKSVNGVTVYASRQLAVPKILRWLNTPVD
;
A
#
# COMPACT_ATOMS: atom_id res chain seq x y z
N MET A 1 -1.40 -3.88 3.50
CA MET A 1 -1.35 -3.18 2.20
C MET A 1 -0.45 -1.98 2.36
N TRP A 2 0.49 -1.77 1.43
CA TRP A 2 1.53 -0.73 1.48
C TRP A 2 1.04 0.51 0.74
N GLU A 3 1.66 0.86 -0.40
CA GLU A 3 1.32 2.02 -1.21
C GLU A 3 0.39 1.69 -2.38
N SER A 4 -0.30 2.71 -2.88
CA SER A 4 -1.14 2.59 -4.08
C SER A 4 -0.29 2.48 -5.34
N PHE A 5 -0.86 1.93 -6.41
CA PHE A 5 -0.19 1.87 -7.70
C PHE A 5 0.09 3.27 -8.25
N ARG A 6 -0.74 4.26 -7.92
CA ARG A 6 -0.45 5.67 -8.24
C ARG A 6 0.84 6.11 -7.54
N ASP A 7 0.96 5.86 -6.24
CA ASP A 7 2.10 6.31 -5.45
C ASP A 7 3.38 5.57 -5.84
N ILE A 8 3.29 4.27 -6.10
CA ILE A 8 4.40 3.44 -6.59
C ILE A 8 4.94 3.99 -7.91
N ARG A 9 4.10 4.52 -8.81
CA ARG A 9 4.62 5.14 -10.05
C ARG A 9 5.54 6.31 -9.77
N TYR A 10 5.27 7.13 -8.75
CA TYR A 10 6.16 8.24 -8.40
C TYR A 10 7.49 7.77 -7.79
N LEU A 11 7.55 6.52 -7.31
CA LEU A 11 8.75 5.89 -6.78
C LEU A 11 9.60 5.20 -7.86
N LEU A 12 9.05 4.94 -9.05
CA LEU A 12 9.78 4.28 -10.12
C LEU A 12 10.58 5.32 -10.95
N PRO A 13 11.84 5.05 -11.31
CA PRO A 13 12.70 6.00 -12.04
C PRO A 13 12.06 6.57 -13.31
N ASP A 14 11.34 5.73 -14.07
CA ASP A 14 10.70 6.11 -15.33
C ASP A 14 9.19 6.40 -15.19
N GLY A 15 8.63 6.28 -13.98
CA GLY A 15 7.19 6.45 -13.75
C GLY A 15 6.30 5.34 -14.34
N LEU A 16 6.92 4.24 -14.78
CA LEU A 16 6.29 3.16 -15.53
C LEU A 16 6.53 1.80 -14.85
N PHE A 17 5.47 0.99 -14.78
CA PHE A 17 5.59 -0.41 -14.46
C PHE A 17 6.19 -1.18 -15.63
N THR A 18 6.97 -2.21 -15.35
CA THR A 18 7.38 -3.17 -16.38
C THR A 18 6.16 -3.91 -16.92
N GLU A 19 6.23 -4.39 -18.16
CA GLU A 19 5.15 -5.19 -18.77
C GLU A 19 4.82 -6.43 -17.91
N GLU A 20 5.85 -7.06 -17.35
CA GLU A 20 5.70 -8.22 -16.47
C GLU A 20 4.92 -7.89 -15.20
N LEU A 21 5.32 -6.84 -14.47
CA LEU A 21 4.62 -6.41 -13.25
C LEU A 21 3.18 -6.02 -13.56
N PHE A 22 2.93 -5.35 -14.69
CA PHE A 22 1.60 -4.95 -15.09
C PHE A 22 0.70 -6.17 -15.38
N LYS A 23 1.22 -7.20 -16.07
CA LYS A 23 0.49 -8.45 -16.30
C LYS A 23 0.12 -9.15 -15.00
N ILE A 24 1.07 -9.29 -14.08
CA ILE A 24 0.84 -9.90 -12.76
C ILE A 24 -0.27 -9.13 -12.01
N SER A 25 -0.20 -7.80 -12.03
CA SER A 25 -1.18 -6.93 -11.38
C SER A 25 -2.58 -7.08 -11.96
N LEU A 26 -2.70 -7.20 -13.29
CA LEU A 26 -3.98 -7.45 -13.96
C LEU A 26 -4.57 -8.81 -13.59
N ILE A 27 -3.74 -9.86 -13.49
CA ILE A 27 -4.19 -11.19 -13.06
C ILE A 27 -4.79 -11.12 -11.65
N GLN A 28 -4.12 -10.41 -10.73
CA GLN A 28 -4.62 -10.22 -9.37
C GLN A 28 -5.91 -9.39 -9.33
N LEU A 29 -5.97 -8.29 -10.09
CA LEU A 29 -7.17 -7.46 -10.19
C LEU A 29 -8.35 -8.26 -10.74
N PHE A 30 -8.16 -9.02 -11.82
CA PHE A 30 -9.24 -9.83 -12.39
C PHE A 30 -9.67 -10.96 -11.46
N SER A 31 -8.76 -11.56 -10.71
CA SER A 31 -9.11 -12.56 -9.69
C SER A 31 -9.96 -11.93 -8.57
N ALA A 32 -9.61 -10.74 -8.11
CA ALA A 32 -10.39 -10.01 -7.11
C ALA A 32 -11.78 -9.62 -7.65
N LEU A 33 -11.87 -9.17 -8.91
CA LEU A 33 -13.13 -8.82 -9.54
C LEU A 33 -14.02 -10.03 -9.78
N ASP A 34 -13.45 -11.18 -10.17
CA ASP A 34 -14.20 -12.42 -10.28
C ASP A 34 -14.82 -12.80 -8.94
N TYR A 35 -14.04 -12.75 -7.85
CA TYR A 35 -14.58 -12.98 -6.51
C TYR A 35 -15.71 -12.00 -6.15
N LEU A 36 -15.49 -10.69 -6.34
CA LEU A 36 -16.50 -9.68 -6.01
C LEU A 36 -17.80 -9.86 -6.82
N HIS A 37 -17.68 -10.15 -8.12
CA HIS A 37 -18.84 -10.30 -9.00
C HIS A 37 -19.54 -11.65 -8.82
N THR A 38 -18.78 -12.73 -8.69
CA THR A 38 -19.30 -14.10 -8.67
C THR A 38 -19.78 -14.50 -7.28
N GLU A 39 -18.97 -14.28 -6.24
CA GLU A 39 -19.30 -14.71 -4.87
C GLU A 39 -20.07 -13.61 -4.12
N CYS A 40 -19.58 -12.38 -4.14
CA CYS A 40 -20.18 -11.29 -3.36
C CYS A 40 -21.37 -10.60 -4.06
N LYS A 41 -21.55 -10.82 -5.37
CA LYS A 41 -22.55 -10.11 -6.20
C LYS A 41 -22.44 -8.58 -6.09
N LEU A 42 -21.21 -8.07 -5.99
CA LEU A 42 -20.90 -6.68 -5.70
C LEU A 42 -20.05 -6.06 -6.81
N VAL A 43 -20.39 -4.85 -7.25
CA VAL A 43 -19.58 -4.06 -8.19
C VAL A 43 -18.79 -3.01 -7.40
N HIS A 44 -17.45 -2.97 -7.56
CA HIS A 44 -16.58 -2.03 -6.82
C HIS A 44 -16.82 -0.55 -7.19
N THR A 45 -17.27 -0.27 -8.41
CA THR A 45 -17.61 1.06 -8.99
C THR A 45 -16.48 2.10 -9.10
N ASP A 46 -15.37 1.96 -8.37
CA ASP A 46 -14.26 2.93 -8.38
C ASP A 46 -12.89 2.25 -8.58
N ILE A 47 -12.72 1.56 -9.71
CA ILE A 47 -11.45 0.88 -10.03
C ILE A 47 -10.49 1.91 -10.66
N LYS A 48 -9.42 2.25 -9.94
CA LYS A 48 -8.36 3.18 -10.37
C LYS A 48 -7.07 2.90 -9.61
N ALA A 49 -5.94 3.40 -10.11
CA ALA A 49 -4.61 3.15 -9.53
C ALA A 49 -4.48 3.58 -8.06
N ASP A 50 -5.23 4.59 -7.63
CA ASP A 50 -5.31 5.05 -6.24
C ASP A 50 -5.85 3.98 -5.28
N ASN A 51 -6.73 3.11 -5.78
CA ASN A 51 -7.41 2.08 -4.99
C ASN A 51 -6.80 0.68 -5.19
N LEU A 52 -5.74 0.56 -5.99
CA LEU A 52 -4.97 -0.68 -6.14
C LEU A 52 -3.76 -0.60 -5.22
N LEU A 53 -3.85 -1.25 -4.06
CA LEU A 53 -2.78 -1.22 -3.06
C LEU A 53 -1.88 -2.45 -3.22
N SER A 54 -0.57 -2.25 -3.13
CA SER A 54 0.38 -3.36 -3.08
C SER A 54 0.34 -4.08 -1.73
N GLN A 55 0.71 -5.35 -1.72
CA GLN A 55 0.90 -6.10 -0.49
C GLN A 55 2.19 -5.62 0.23
N ILE A 56 2.19 -5.70 1.56
CA ILE A 56 3.43 -5.56 2.34
C ILE A 56 4.11 -6.93 2.30
N GLU A 57 5.14 -7.08 1.46
CA GLU A 57 5.97 -8.28 1.43
C GLU A 57 7.11 -8.23 2.46
N ASP A 58 7.66 -7.04 2.70
CA ASP A 58 8.67 -6.84 3.75
C ASP A 58 8.00 -6.58 5.10
N GLU A 59 7.69 -7.66 5.82
CA GLU A 59 7.00 -7.59 7.12
C GLU A 59 7.75 -6.77 8.17
N SER A 60 9.06 -6.54 8.01
CA SER A 60 9.82 -5.68 8.93
C SER A 60 9.34 -4.22 8.93
N ILE A 61 8.58 -3.80 7.92
CA ILE A 61 7.88 -2.52 7.93
C ILE A 61 6.85 -2.47 9.07
N LEU A 62 6.15 -3.58 9.33
CA LEU A 62 5.15 -3.66 10.39
C LEU A 62 5.80 -3.68 11.77
N ASP A 63 6.94 -4.36 11.90
CA ASP A 63 7.73 -4.36 13.14
C ASP A 63 8.21 -2.93 13.48
N ALA A 64 8.81 -2.25 12.50
CA ALA A 64 9.28 -0.87 12.65
C ALA A 64 8.12 0.09 12.95
N PHE A 65 6.96 -0.11 12.33
CA PHE A 65 5.76 0.67 12.60
C PHE A 65 5.28 0.51 14.04
N THR A 66 5.23 -0.73 14.53
CA THR A 66 4.78 -1.07 15.89
C THR A 66 5.72 -0.47 16.94
N GLU A 67 7.02 -0.67 16.78
CA GLU A 67 8.03 -0.10 17.67
C GLU A 67 7.96 1.43 17.71
N ALA A 68 7.75 2.08 16.55
CA ALA A 68 7.60 3.51 16.47
C ALA A 68 6.31 4.02 17.15
N GLU A 69 5.22 3.27 17.12
CA GLU A 69 3.99 3.63 17.84
C GLU A 69 4.12 3.42 19.35
N MET A 70 4.88 2.40 19.79
CA MET A 70 5.14 2.15 21.21
C MET A 70 6.07 3.22 21.82
N SER A 71 7.12 3.60 21.10
CA SER A 71 8.11 4.57 21.56
C SER A 71 7.63 6.02 21.42
N HIS A 72 6.93 6.35 20.34
CA HIS A 72 6.39 7.69 20.09
C HIS A 72 4.97 7.61 19.50
N PRO A 73 3.95 7.49 20.36
CA PRO A 73 2.57 7.33 19.92
C PRO A 73 2.08 8.54 19.13
N PHE A 74 1.30 8.31 18.07
CA PHE A 74 0.75 9.42 17.30
C PHE A 74 -0.30 10.25 18.04
N PRO A 75 -0.55 11.49 17.55
CA PRO A 75 -1.78 12.18 17.83
C PRO A 75 -2.97 11.27 17.57
N ARG A 76 -3.75 11.08 18.61
CA ARG A 76 -4.95 10.27 18.62
C ARG A 76 -6.00 10.97 19.46
N LYS A 77 -7.26 10.74 19.14
CA LYS A 77 -8.40 11.27 19.88
C LYS A 77 -9.40 10.17 20.18
N SER A 78 -10.09 10.30 21.30
CA SER A 78 -11.27 9.47 21.56
C SER A 78 -12.51 10.14 20.97
N VAL A 79 -13.26 9.41 20.15
CA VAL A 79 -14.55 9.83 19.60
C VAL A 79 -15.55 8.73 19.91
N ASN A 80 -16.53 9.02 20.76
CA ASN A 80 -17.57 8.05 21.15
C ASN A 80 -17.02 6.71 21.66
N GLY A 81 -15.94 6.74 22.45
CA GLY A 81 -15.30 5.53 22.99
C GLY A 81 -14.38 4.80 22.00
N VAL A 82 -14.28 5.25 20.75
CA VAL A 82 -13.35 4.72 19.75
C VAL A 82 -12.11 5.60 19.67
N THR A 83 -10.93 5.00 19.70
CA THR A 83 -9.67 5.73 19.47
C THR A 83 -9.45 5.90 17.97
N VAL A 84 -9.37 7.15 17.52
CA VAL A 84 -9.03 7.52 16.15
C VAL A 84 -7.59 8.00 16.14
N TYR A 85 -6.76 7.39 15.30
CA TYR A 85 -5.35 7.70 15.14
C TYR A 85 -5.14 8.55 13.88
N ALA A 86 -4.15 9.45 13.92
CA ALA A 86 -3.66 10.07 12.69
C ALA A 86 -2.94 9.02 11.82
N SER A 87 -3.11 9.10 10.50
CA SER A 87 -2.43 8.21 9.55
C SER A 87 -0.90 8.44 9.58
N ARG A 88 -0.12 7.35 9.48
CA ARG A 88 1.35 7.37 9.34
C ARG A 88 1.74 6.69 8.05
N GLN A 89 2.74 7.26 7.38
CA GLN A 89 3.37 6.62 6.25
C GLN A 89 4.15 5.39 6.69
N LEU A 90 3.97 4.29 5.96
CA LEU A 90 4.73 3.07 6.18
C LEU A 90 6.16 3.24 5.66
N ALA A 91 7.10 2.52 6.25
CA ALA A 91 8.48 2.53 5.78
C ALA A 91 8.58 1.96 4.36
N VAL A 92 9.61 2.39 3.63
CA VAL A 92 9.92 1.88 2.29
C VAL A 92 10.49 0.45 2.41
N PRO A 93 9.96 -0.53 1.66
CA PRO A 93 10.47 -1.90 1.62
C PRO A 93 11.96 -1.96 1.32
N LYS A 94 12.65 -2.96 1.87
CA LYS A 94 14.09 -3.18 1.61
C LYS A 94 14.42 -3.23 0.13
N ILE A 95 13.56 -3.84 -0.68
CA ILE A 95 13.75 -3.92 -2.13
C ILE A 95 13.77 -2.53 -2.76
N LEU A 96 13.16 -1.50 -2.18
CA LEU A 96 13.18 -0.14 -2.74
C LEU A 96 14.16 0.78 -1.99
N ARG A 97 15.10 0.26 -1.20
CA ARG A 97 16.03 1.09 -0.41
C ARG A 97 16.92 2.00 -1.23
N TRP A 98 17.17 1.68 -2.51
CA TRP A 98 17.88 2.56 -3.44
C TRP A 98 17.15 3.90 -3.69
N LEU A 99 15.88 4.03 -3.32
CA LEU A 99 15.18 5.32 -3.36
C LEU A 99 15.63 6.29 -2.26
N ASN A 100 16.27 5.78 -1.21
CA ASN A 100 16.77 6.57 -0.08
C ASN A 100 18.30 6.74 -0.10
N THR A 101 18.99 6.27 -1.14
CA THR A 101 20.43 6.53 -1.30
C THR A 101 20.63 7.89 -1.98
N PRO A 102 21.44 8.79 -1.41
CA PRO A 102 21.82 10.03 -2.08
C PRO A 102 22.41 9.71 -3.45
N VAL A 103 21.99 10.44 -4.48
CA VAL A 103 22.68 10.44 -5.77
C VAL A 103 23.92 11.32 -5.58
N ASP A 104 25.10 10.73 -5.67
CA ASP A 104 26.38 11.46 -5.70
C ASP A 104 26.50 12.37 -6.93
#